data_AF-A0A818XLK4-F1
#
_entry.id   AF-A0A818XLK4-F1
#
_cell.length_a   1.000
_cell.length_b   1.000
_cell.length_c   1.000
_cell.angle_alpha   90.00
_cell.angle_beta   90.00
_cell.angle_gamma   90.00
#
_symmetry.space_group_name_H-M   'P 1'
#
loop_
_entity.id
_entity.type
_entity.pdbx_description
1 polymer ?
#
loop_
_entity_poly.entity_id
_entity_poly.type
_entity_poly.pdbx_seq_one_letter_code
_entity_poly.pdbx_strand_id
1 'polypeptide(L)'
;MSIRQLYWNPEKSLYLRLEERPELIYHRLTINLTEDDGDGIAILNWYQRSAKMTDGFYQIENVFRHKLLIARKNNRVYVGDSKQLGQSIFRIEHVQHREYRLRHNQSNKILCIYQQSLNLEAPLALDSHSDQTLIFERVDYNTIEYYIWPTHQRSTRRNKALDVHNDPPSHAGQNGSPVQLYDFHGGPNQRFRLIAVDENI
;
A
#
# COMPACT_ATOMS: atom_id res chain seq x y z
N MET A 1 10.73 7.68 16.51
CA MET A 1 10.38 7.79 17.95
C MET A 1 11.60 7.34 18.76
N SER A 2 11.88 7.94 19.92
CA SER A 2 12.97 7.55 20.82
C SER A 2 12.42 7.24 22.21
N ILE A 3 12.93 6.19 22.86
CA ILE A 3 12.61 5.91 24.27
C ILE A 3 13.43 6.89 25.11
N ARG A 4 12.76 7.76 25.86
CA ARG A 4 13.46 8.65 26.80
C ARG A 4 13.69 8.03 28.16
N GLN A 5 12.73 7.24 28.66
CA GLN A 5 12.78 6.67 30.01
C GLN A 5 12.07 5.31 30.06
N LEU A 6 12.70 4.38 30.77
CA LEU A 6 12.18 3.08 31.15
C LEU A 6 12.09 3.06 32.68
N TYR A 7 10.90 2.80 33.24
CA TYR A 7 10.75 2.59 34.68
C TYR A 7 10.31 1.16 34.95
N TRP A 8 11.17 0.42 35.64
CA TRP A 8 10.90 -0.93 36.12
C TRP A 8 10.54 -0.88 37.62
N ASN A 9 9.34 -1.31 37.97
CA ASN A 9 8.98 -1.60 39.35
C ASN A 9 8.93 -3.13 39.53
N PRO A 10 9.85 -3.72 40.32
CA PRO A 10 9.94 -5.16 40.49
C PRO A 10 8.68 -5.78 41.12
N GLU A 11 7.80 -5.00 41.74
CA GLU A 11 6.62 -5.53 42.40
C GLU A 11 5.34 -5.57 41.56
N LYS A 12 5.19 -4.87 40.42
CA LYS A 12 3.91 -4.92 39.68
C LYS A 12 3.79 -4.28 38.28
N SER A 13 4.72 -3.48 37.75
CA SER A 13 4.47 -2.79 36.45
C SER A 13 5.70 -2.20 35.75
N LEU A 14 5.67 -2.23 34.42
CA LEU A 14 6.59 -1.52 33.52
C LEU A 14 5.89 -0.27 32.96
N TYR A 15 6.47 0.91 33.12
CA TYR A 15 5.96 2.15 32.56
C TYR A 15 6.87 2.66 31.42
N LEU A 16 6.27 2.88 30.24
CA LEU A 16 6.93 3.43 29.07
C LEU A 16 6.37 4.82 28.77
N ARG A 17 7.22 5.85 28.85
CA ARG A 17 6.85 7.19 28.37
C ARG A 17 7.30 7.35 26.93
N LEU A 18 6.31 7.40 26.06
CA LEU A 18 6.46 7.58 24.63
C LEU A 18 6.40 9.08 24.29
N GLU A 19 7.37 9.58 23.52
CA GLU A 19 7.33 10.95 22.99
C GLU A 19 6.64 10.90 21.61
N GLU A 20 5.42 11.46 21.53
CA GLU A 20 4.68 11.51 20.28
C GLU A 20 5.48 12.26 19.22
N ARG A 21 5.69 11.58 18.09
CA ARG A 21 6.19 12.18 16.87
C ARG A 21 4.99 12.27 15.93
N PRO A 22 4.43 13.45 15.65
CA PRO A 22 3.20 13.60 14.87
C PRO A 22 3.29 13.01 13.45
N GLU A 23 4.49 12.77 12.95
CA GLU A 23 4.77 12.07 11.70
C GLU A 23 4.62 10.53 11.75
N LEU A 24 4.40 9.93 12.94
CA LEU A 24 4.31 8.48 13.16
C LEU A 24 2.94 8.09 13.72
N ILE A 25 2.03 7.64 12.85
CA ILE A 25 0.59 7.59 13.19
C ILE A 25 0.13 6.20 13.71
N TYR A 26 0.91 5.12 13.59
CA TYR A 26 0.50 3.81 14.14
C TYR A 26 1.69 2.94 14.54
N HIS A 27 1.77 2.62 15.84
CA HIS A 27 2.69 1.64 16.40
C HIS A 27 1.91 0.55 17.13
N ARG A 28 2.19 -0.72 16.83
CA ARG A 28 1.85 -1.82 17.75
C ARG A 28 3.06 -2.02 18.65
N LEU A 29 2.89 -1.73 19.93
CA LEU A 29 3.85 -2.12 20.96
C LEU A 29 3.45 -3.52 21.42
N THR A 30 4.35 -4.49 21.25
CA THR A 30 4.18 -5.80 21.88
C THR A 30 5.27 -5.95 22.92
N ILE A 31 4.86 -6.17 24.17
CA ILE A 31 5.74 -6.45 25.29
C ILE A 31 5.60 -7.95 25.55
N ASN A 32 6.64 -8.71 25.24
CA ASN A 32 6.72 -10.11 25.63
C ASN A 32 7.58 -10.16 26.89
N LEU A 33 7.01 -10.70 27.97
CA LEU A 33 7.73 -10.98 29.21
C LEU A 33 8.14 -12.44 29.17
N THR A 34 9.43 -12.71 29.30
CA THR A 34 9.95 -14.06 29.47
C THR A 34 10.68 -14.13 30.81
N GLU A 35 10.37 -15.16 31.61
CA GLU A 35 11.16 -15.51 32.78
C GLU A 35 12.33 -16.36 32.31
N ASP A 36 13.56 -15.86 32.50
CA ASP A 36 14.78 -16.65 32.37
C ASP A 36 15.56 -16.46 33.68
N ASP A 37 15.72 -17.53 34.44
CA ASP A 37 16.52 -17.59 35.68
C ASP A 37 16.33 -16.44 36.71
N GLY A 38 15.09 -15.94 36.86
CA GLY A 38 14.74 -14.93 37.88
C GLY A 38 14.87 -13.47 37.43
N ASP A 39 15.37 -13.21 36.23
CA ASP A 39 15.38 -11.89 35.62
C ASP A 39 14.33 -11.80 34.49
N GLY A 40 13.33 -10.95 34.66
CA GLY A 40 12.30 -10.72 33.65
C GLY A 40 12.87 -9.93 32.46
N ILE A 41 12.98 -10.58 31.29
CA ILE A 41 13.36 -9.88 30.05
C ILE A 41 12.10 -9.36 29.37
N ALA A 42 12.03 -8.04 29.17
CA ALA A 42 10.99 -7.40 28.37
C ALA A 42 11.53 -7.13 26.96
N ILE A 43 11.05 -7.88 25.96
CA ILE A 43 11.39 -7.62 24.56
C ILE A 43 10.41 -6.60 24.00
N LEU A 44 10.94 -5.44 23.61
CA LEU A 44 10.18 -4.36 23.02
C LEU A 44 10.22 -4.44 21.51
N ASN A 45 9.16 -4.96 20.90
CA ASN A 45 9.05 -5.01 19.46
C ASN A 45 8.29 -3.80 18.92
N TRP A 46 8.96 -3.04 18.07
CA TRP A 46 8.41 -1.87 17.39
C TRP A 46 8.06 -2.21 15.97
N TYR A 47 6.82 -1.96 15.58
CA TYR A 47 6.40 -2.14 14.20
C TYR A 47 5.81 -0.85 13.63
N GLN A 48 6.34 -0.42 12.49
CA GLN A 48 5.82 0.71 11.72
C GLN A 48 4.84 0.19 10.68
N ARG A 49 3.57 0.58 10.78
CA ARG A 49 2.51 0.10 9.86
C ARG A 49 2.59 0.75 8.48
N SER A 50 3.30 1.87 8.37
CA SER A 50 3.56 2.57 7.12
C SER A 50 5.01 3.01 7.08
N ALA A 51 5.90 2.15 6.59
CA ALA A 51 7.22 2.62 6.17
C ALA A 51 7.00 3.66 5.07
N LYS A 52 7.73 4.78 5.13
CA LYS A 52 7.80 5.70 3.99
C LYS A 52 8.34 4.89 2.82
N MET A 53 7.60 4.82 1.72
CA MET A 53 8.11 4.17 0.52
C MET A 53 9.19 5.07 -0.07
N THR A 54 10.27 4.47 -0.52
CA THR A 54 11.34 5.17 -1.20
C THR A 54 10.85 5.57 -2.59
N ASP A 55 11.11 6.80 -3.00
CA ASP A 55 10.87 7.22 -4.39
C ASP A 55 11.68 6.35 -5.33
N GLY A 56 11.11 5.97 -6.47
CA GLY A 56 11.79 5.09 -7.42
C GLY A 56 10.84 4.40 -8.39
N PHE A 57 11.38 3.47 -9.16
CA PHE A 57 10.63 2.70 -10.15
C PHE A 57 10.22 1.35 -9.57
N TYR A 58 8.97 0.99 -9.82
CA TYR A 58 8.36 -0.22 -9.28
C TYR A 58 7.49 -0.90 -10.31
N GLN A 59 7.50 -2.22 -10.26
CA GLN A 59 6.37 -3.03 -10.71
C GLN A 59 5.41 -3.23 -9.54
N ILE A 60 4.12 -3.19 -9.82
CA ILE A 60 3.07 -3.36 -8.81
C ILE A 60 2.38 -4.69 -9.08
N GLU A 61 2.73 -5.71 -8.32
CA GLU A 61 2.18 -7.06 -8.44
C GLU A 61 0.90 -7.16 -7.61
N ASN A 62 -0.20 -7.63 -8.20
CA ASN A 62 -1.36 -8.01 -7.42
C ASN A 62 -1.17 -9.43 -6.84
N VAL A 63 -1.49 -9.65 -5.57
CA VAL A 63 -1.25 -10.96 -4.92
C VAL A 63 -2.36 -11.98 -5.15
N PHE A 64 -3.41 -11.60 -5.89
CA PHE A 64 -4.42 -12.52 -6.38
C PHE A 64 -3.79 -13.50 -7.40
N ARG A 65 -4.64 -14.38 -7.92
CA ARG A 65 -4.26 -15.46 -8.83
C ARG A 65 -3.25 -14.98 -9.89
N HIS A 66 -2.26 -15.82 -10.18
CA HIS A 66 -1.23 -15.61 -11.21
C HIS A 66 -0.25 -14.45 -11.00
N LYS A 67 -0.34 -13.69 -9.89
CA LYS A 67 0.64 -12.65 -9.52
C LYS A 67 0.94 -11.67 -10.66
N LEU A 68 -0.12 -11.14 -11.26
CA LEU A 68 -0.02 -10.28 -12.43
C LEU A 68 0.33 -8.84 -12.02
N LEU A 69 1.01 -8.14 -12.92
CA LEU A 69 1.45 -6.77 -12.71
C LEU A 69 0.38 -5.80 -13.17
N ILE A 70 0.19 -4.71 -12.44
CA ILE A 70 -0.52 -3.54 -12.96
C ILE A 70 0.21 -3.09 -14.23
N ALA A 71 -0.53 -2.98 -15.31
CA ALA A 71 -0.02 -2.59 -16.62
C ALA A 71 -0.96 -1.60 -17.30
N ARG A 72 -0.39 -0.81 -18.19
CA ARG A 72 -1.12 0.14 -19.03
C ARG A 72 -1.38 -0.44 -20.41
N LYS A 73 -2.64 -0.43 -20.84
CA LYS A 73 -3.00 -0.56 -22.26
C LYS A 73 -3.85 0.63 -22.68
N ASN A 74 -3.34 1.43 -23.59
CA ASN A 74 -3.94 2.72 -23.99
C ASN A 74 -4.09 3.68 -22.79
N ASN A 75 -5.29 4.15 -22.46
CA ASN A 75 -5.53 5.01 -21.29
C ASN A 75 -6.19 4.25 -20.14
N ARG A 76 -6.22 2.92 -20.18
CA ARG A 76 -6.82 2.07 -19.15
C ARG A 76 -5.76 1.25 -18.45
N VAL A 77 -6.08 0.87 -17.22
CA VAL A 77 -5.21 0.09 -16.34
C VAL A 77 -5.78 -1.31 -16.16
N TYR A 78 -4.91 -2.29 -16.32
CA TYR A 78 -5.23 -3.71 -16.28
C TYR A 78 -4.18 -4.45 -15.48
N VAL A 79 -4.38 -5.74 -15.22
CA VAL A 79 -3.29 -6.63 -14.83
C VAL A 79 -2.81 -7.47 -16.01
N GLY A 80 -1.51 -7.69 -16.11
CA GLY A 80 -0.88 -8.43 -17.20
C GLY A 80 0.38 -9.18 -16.76
N ASP A 81 0.87 -10.06 -17.62
CA ASP A 81 2.11 -10.80 -17.38
C ASP A 81 3.35 -9.92 -17.53
N SER A 82 4.48 -10.39 -16.97
CA SER A 82 5.75 -9.66 -17.00
C SER A 82 6.29 -9.40 -18.40
N LYS A 83 5.79 -10.10 -19.44
CA LYS A 83 6.20 -9.86 -20.85
C LYS A 83 5.86 -8.46 -21.35
N GLN A 84 5.05 -7.70 -20.61
CA GLN A 84 4.72 -6.30 -20.88
C GLN A 84 5.56 -5.32 -20.04
N LEU A 85 6.82 -5.65 -19.69
CA LEU A 85 7.67 -4.90 -18.74
C LEU A 85 7.57 -3.36 -18.86
N GLY A 86 7.67 -2.80 -20.06
CA GLY A 86 7.62 -1.35 -20.25
C GLY A 86 6.27 -0.71 -19.88
N GLN A 87 5.18 -1.48 -19.97
CA GLN A 87 3.82 -1.04 -19.63
C GLN A 87 3.48 -1.23 -18.15
N SER A 88 4.32 -1.93 -17.37
CA SER A 88 4.06 -2.27 -15.97
C SER A 88 4.96 -1.55 -14.96
N ILE A 89 5.82 -0.63 -15.43
CA ILE A 89 6.71 0.13 -14.57
C ILE A 89 6.09 1.50 -14.24
N PHE A 90 6.01 1.78 -12.95
CA PHE A 90 5.54 3.04 -12.41
C PHE A 90 6.62 3.66 -11.53
N ARG A 91 6.85 4.95 -11.71
CA ARG A 91 7.56 5.76 -10.73
C ARG A 91 6.60 6.10 -9.58
N ILE A 92 6.99 5.72 -8.37
CA ILE A 92 6.32 6.14 -7.14
C ILE A 92 7.04 7.38 -6.64
N GLU A 93 6.31 8.49 -6.50
CA GLU A 93 6.83 9.79 -6.06
C GLU A 93 6.14 10.17 -4.74
N HIS A 94 6.88 10.32 -3.65
CA HIS A 94 6.36 10.90 -2.41
C HIS A 94 5.96 12.36 -2.66
N VAL A 95 4.75 12.73 -2.23
CA VAL A 95 4.24 14.09 -2.39
C VAL A 95 4.29 14.82 -1.05
N GLN A 96 3.56 14.30 -0.07
CA GLN A 96 3.50 14.85 1.28
C GLN A 96 2.93 13.80 2.24
N HIS A 97 3.26 13.88 3.52
CA HIS A 97 2.72 12.95 4.53
C HIS A 97 2.85 11.48 4.09
N ARG A 98 1.72 10.80 3.84
CA ARG A 98 1.63 9.40 3.36
C ARG A 98 1.09 9.30 1.93
N GLU A 99 1.11 10.41 1.20
CA GLU A 99 0.58 10.52 -0.14
C GLU A 99 1.69 10.34 -1.17
N TYR A 100 1.39 9.53 -2.17
CA TYR A 100 2.29 9.19 -3.25
C TYR A 100 1.60 9.37 -4.58
N ARG A 101 2.36 9.71 -5.61
CA ARG A 101 1.89 9.73 -6.98
C ARG A 101 2.47 8.53 -7.71
N LEU A 102 1.64 7.88 -8.53
CA LEU A 102 2.05 6.77 -9.38
C LEU A 102 2.11 7.28 -10.80
N ARG A 103 3.30 7.46 -11.34
CA ARG A 103 3.51 7.93 -12.71
C ARG A 103 3.96 6.76 -13.58
N HIS A 104 3.24 6.49 -14.65
CA HIS A 104 3.65 5.47 -15.61
C HIS A 104 4.93 5.90 -16.33
N ASN A 105 5.96 5.04 -16.32
CA ASN A 105 7.32 5.36 -16.76
C ASN A 105 7.36 5.91 -18.20
N GLN A 106 6.79 5.17 -19.15
CA GLN A 106 6.94 5.52 -20.57
C GLN A 106 6.07 6.70 -21.03
N SER A 107 4.93 6.93 -20.38
CA SER A 107 3.99 7.97 -20.83
C SER A 107 3.97 9.21 -19.95
N ASN A 108 4.68 9.19 -18.83
CA ASN A 108 4.66 10.22 -17.79
C ASN A 108 3.27 10.58 -17.25
N LYS A 109 2.25 9.77 -17.57
CA LYS A 109 0.88 9.95 -17.14
C LYS A 109 0.71 9.40 -15.73
N ILE A 110 -0.13 10.05 -14.95
CA ILE A 110 -0.36 9.72 -13.55
C ILE A 110 -1.52 8.74 -13.47
N LEU A 111 -1.45 7.80 -12.54
CA LEU A 111 -2.55 6.91 -12.22
C LEU A 111 -3.66 7.72 -11.55
N CYS A 112 -4.81 7.74 -12.20
CA CYS A 112 -5.96 8.54 -11.81
C CYS A 112 -7.17 7.63 -11.71
N ILE A 113 -8.01 7.90 -10.74
CA ILE A 113 -9.32 7.29 -10.62
C ILE A 113 -10.28 8.22 -11.33
N TYR A 114 -10.72 7.82 -12.52
CA TYR A 114 -11.67 8.59 -13.30
C TYR A 114 -13.08 8.34 -12.74
N GLN A 115 -13.51 9.13 -11.76
CA GLN A 115 -14.88 9.04 -11.26
C GLN A 115 -15.83 9.63 -12.30
N GLN A 116 -16.23 8.83 -13.29
CA GLN A 116 -17.09 9.29 -14.39
C GLN A 116 -18.60 9.25 -14.07
N SER A 117 -19.01 8.71 -12.93
CA SER A 117 -20.42 8.64 -12.52
C SER A 117 -20.52 8.19 -11.06
N LEU A 118 -21.51 8.71 -10.32
CA LEU A 118 -21.78 8.37 -8.92
C LEU A 118 -22.12 6.89 -8.68
N ASN A 119 -22.35 6.09 -9.74
CA ASN A 119 -22.96 4.76 -9.62
C ASN A 119 -22.26 3.61 -10.38
N LEU A 120 -21.03 3.79 -10.88
CA LEU A 120 -20.29 2.70 -11.53
C LEU A 120 -18.88 2.57 -10.97
N GLU A 121 -18.43 1.33 -10.84
CA GLU A 121 -17.04 0.95 -10.58
C GLU A 121 -16.13 1.76 -11.52
N ALA A 122 -15.36 2.69 -10.95
CA ALA A 122 -14.61 3.65 -11.75
C ALA A 122 -13.38 2.94 -12.36
N PRO A 123 -13.27 2.84 -13.69
CA PRO A 123 -12.05 2.33 -14.30
C PRO A 123 -10.90 3.28 -13.94
N LEU A 124 -9.75 2.72 -13.55
CA LEU A 124 -8.55 3.53 -13.43
C LEU A 124 -8.05 3.90 -14.81
N ALA A 125 -7.73 5.18 -14.95
CA ALA A 125 -7.18 5.76 -16.17
C ALA A 125 -5.84 6.42 -15.87
N LEU A 126 -5.09 6.69 -16.93
CA LEU A 126 -3.88 7.51 -16.81
C LEU A 126 -4.13 8.89 -17.41
N ASP A 127 -3.90 9.94 -16.62
CA ASP A 127 -4.06 11.35 -17.03
C ASP A 127 -2.75 12.12 -16.85
N SER A 128 -2.39 12.96 -17.83
CA SER A 128 -1.20 13.81 -17.78
C SER A 128 -1.37 15.04 -16.90
N HIS A 129 -2.59 15.42 -16.54
CA HIS A 129 -2.88 16.65 -15.79
C HIS A 129 -3.40 16.42 -14.37
N SER A 130 -3.49 15.17 -13.94
CA SER A 130 -4.01 14.88 -12.60
C SER A 130 -3.01 15.24 -11.52
N ASP A 131 -3.53 15.77 -10.42
CA ASP A 131 -2.83 15.98 -9.16
C ASP A 131 -3.10 14.85 -8.15
N GLN A 132 -3.80 13.80 -8.58
CA GLN A 132 -4.26 12.74 -7.68
C GLN A 132 -3.09 12.03 -7.01
N THR A 133 -3.23 11.85 -5.71
CA THR A 133 -2.32 11.08 -4.88
C THR A 133 -3.01 9.83 -4.32
N LEU A 134 -2.19 8.89 -3.89
CA LEU A 134 -2.57 7.60 -3.37
C LEU A 134 -1.91 7.38 -2.00
N ILE A 135 -2.58 6.65 -1.12
CA ILE A 135 -2.04 6.18 0.15
C ILE A 135 -1.76 4.69 0.00
N PHE A 136 -0.59 4.29 0.49
CA PHE A 136 -0.21 2.89 0.63
C PHE A 136 -0.33 2.52 2.11
N GLU A 137 -1.13 1.50 2.39
CA GLU A 137 -1.32 0.95 3.73
C GLU A 137 -0.90 -0.51 3.74
N ARG A 138 0.09 -0.83 4.56
CA ARG A 138 0.56 -2.21 4.70
C ARG A 138 -0.55 -3.08 5.28
N VAL A 139 -0.75 -4.27 4.69
CA VAL A 139 -1.78 -5.24 5.11
C VAL A 139 -1.56 -5.65 6.57
N ASP A 140 -0.34 -6.06 6.90
CA ASP A 140 0.12 -6.33 8.27
C ASP A 140 1.63 -6.09 8.41
N TYR A 141 2.18 -6.32 9.60
CA TYR A 141 3.60 -6.04 9.90
C TYR A 141 4.59 -7.07 9.33
N ASN A 142 4.11 -8.25 8.99
CA ASN A 142 4.92 -9.40 8.56
C ASN A 142 4.90 -9.59 7.05
N THR A 143 3.95 -8.96 6.34
CA THR A 143 3.83 -9.03 4.89
C THR A 143 4.45 -7.82 4.20
N ILE A 144 4.83 -7.94 2.94
CA ILE A 144 5.24 -6.81 2.08
C ILE A 144 4.08 -6.37 1.17
N GLU A 145 2.85 -6.58 1.64
CA GLU A 145 1.63 -6.36 0.89
C GLU A 145 0.97 -5.05 1.32
N TYR A 146 0.34 -4.38 0.36
CA TYR A 146 -0.26 -3.07 0.52
C TYR A 146 -1.68 -3.06 -0.02
N TYR A 147 -2.57 -2.38 0.70
CA TYR A 147 -3.77 -1.78 0.16
C TYR A 147 -3.42 -0.40 -0.41
N ILE A 148 -3.99 -0.06 -1.57
CA ILE A 148 -3.75 1.21 -2.26
C ILE A 148 -5.07 1.99 -2.30
N TRP A 149 -5.05 3.21 -1.78
CA TRP A 149 -6.24 4.05 -1.59
C TRP A 149 -6.11 5.38 -2.30
N PRO A 150 -7.16 5.96 -2.89
CA PRO A 150 -7.16 7.36 -3.29
C PRO A 150 -7.13 8.31 -2.08
N THR A 151 -6.41 9.42 -2.20
CA THR A 151 -6.43 10.51 -1.20
C THR A 151 -7.64 11.42 -1.36
N HIS A 152 -8.05 11.70 -2.61
CA HIS A 152 -9.11 12.66 -2.92
C HIS A 152 -10.51 12.03 -3.01
N GLN A 153 -10.90 11.25 -1.99
CA GLN A 153 -12.31 11.11 -1.67
C GLN A 153 -12.57 11.83 -0.36
N ARG A 154 -13.16 13.03 -0.46
CA ARG A 154 -13.76 13.77 0.65
C ARG A 154 -14.91 12.96 1.26
N SER A 155 -14.60 11.90 2.00
CA SER A 155 -15.52 11.24 2.93
C SER A 155 -14.71 10.28 3.78
N THR A 156 -14.95 10.35 5.08
CA THR A 156 -14.30 9.68 6.21
C THR A 156 -14.44 8.15 6.23
N ARG A 157 -14.60 7.51 5.07
CA ARG A 157 -14.68 6.06 4.96
C ARG A 157 -13.84 5.63 3.77
N ARG A 158 -12.67 5.06 4.07
CA ARG A 158 -11.84 4.25 3.16
C ARG A 158 -12.64 3.01 2.73
N ASN A 159 -13.75 3.22 2.05
CA ASN A 159 -14.70 2.18 1.69
C ASN A 159 -14.38 1.60 0.34
N LYS A 160 -13.47 2.22 -0.43
CA LYS A 160 -13.02 1.66 -1.69
C LYS A 160 -11.51 1.66 -1.80
N ALA A 161 -10.97 0.55 -2.29
CA ALA A 161 -9.55 0.34 -2.53
C ALA A 161 -9.30 -0.05 -3.98
N LEU A 162 -8.05 0.08 -4.42
CA LEU A 162 -7.63 -0.49 -5.69
C LEU A 162 -7.92 -1.99 -5.70
N ASP A 163 -8.51 -2.46 -6.77
CA ASP A 163 -9.05 -3.80 -6.88
C ASP A 163 -8.82 -4.35 -8.30
N VAL A 164 -8.45 -5.62 -8.40
CA VAL A 164 -8.46 -6.36 -9.67
C VAL A 164 -9.84 -6.98 -9.85
N HIS A 165 -10.53 -6.52 -10.89
CA HIS A 165 -11.89 -6.95 -11.19
C HIS A 165 -11.95 -8.47 -11.39
N ASN A 166 -12.93 -9.09 -10.75
CA ASN A 166 -13.08 -10.55 -10.66
C ASN A 166 -14.43 -11.06 -11.14
N ASP A 167 -15.23 -10.24 -11.81
CA ASP A 167 -16.53 -10.60 -12.39
C ASP A 167 -16.46 -10.60 -13.94
N PRO A 168 -16.85 -11.69 -14.64
CA PRO A 168 -17.22 -13.00 -14.11
C PRO A 168 -16.03 -13.75 -13.48
N PRO A 169 -16.27 -14.64 -12.49
CA PRO A 169 -15.23 -15.40 -11.80
C PRO A 169 -14.31 -16.22 -12.72
N SER A 170 -14.82 -16.61 -13.89
CA SER A 170 -14.08 -17.33 -14.92
C SER A 170 -12.95 -16.51 -15.56
N HIS A 171 -12.94 -15.19 -15.38
CA HIS A 171 -11.93 -14.25 -15.90
C HIS A 171 -11.19 -13.51 -14.77
N ALA A 172 -11.40 -13.93 -13.52
CA ALA A 172 -10.85 -13.25 -12.35
C ALA A 172 -9.32 -13.37 -12.28
N GLY A 173 -8.63 -12.23 -12.35
CA GLY A 173 -7.17 -12.16 -12.23
C GLY A 173 -6.41 -12.77 -13.41
N GLN A 174 -6.98 -12.72 -14.61
CA GLN A 174 -6.32 -13.13 -15.85
C GLN A 174 -5.64 -11.94 -16.54
N ASN A 175 -4.79 -12.22 -17.52
CA ASN A 175 -4.15 -11.17 -18.31
C ASN A 175 -5.25 -10.33 -19.01
N GLY A 176 -5.20 -9.01 -18.81
CA GLY A 176 -6.21 -8.07 -19.31
C GLY A 176 -7.39 -7.86 -18.36
N SER A 177 -7.44 -8.45 -17.17
CA SER A 177 -8.48 -8.10 -16.18
C SER A 177 -8.33 -6.62 -15.78
N PRO A 178 -9.41 -5.83 -15.77
CA PRO A 178 -9.34 -4.41 -15.45
C PRO A 178 -9.00 -4.18 -13.98
N VAL A 179 -8.26 -3.10 -13.72
CA VAL A 179 -8.08 -2.56 -12.37
C VAL A 179 -9.10 -1.46 -12.14
N GLN A 180 -9.76 -1.51 -10.99
CA GLN A 180 -10.90 -0.67 -10.65
C GLN A 180 -10.79 -0.14 -9.21
N LEU A 181 -11.68 0.79 -8.87
CA LEU A 181 -11.94 1.18 -7.49
C LEU A 181 -13.20 0.45 -6.99
N TYR A 182 -13.04 -0.49 -6.05
CA TYR A 182 -14.15 -1.33 -5.56
C TYR A 182 -14.28 -1.29 -4.04
N ASP A 183 -15.44 -1.72 -3.53
CA ASP A 183 -15.70 -1.75 -2.10
C ASP A 183 -14.66 -2.59 -1.37
N PHE A 184 -14.11 -2.03 -0.30
CA PHE A 184 -13.04 -2.64 0.46
C PHE A 184 -13.56 -3.84 1.24
N HIS A 185 -13.01 -5.01 0.96
CA HIS A 185 -13.26 -6.25 1.70
C HIS A 185 -11.95 -6.96 2.08
N GLY A 186 -10.79 -6.37 1.77
CA GLY A 186 -9.47 -6.86 2.16
C GLY A 186 -9.07 -8.17 1.48
N GLY A 187 -9.75 -8.57 0.41
CA GLY A 187 -9.46 -9.80 -0.33
C GLY A 187 -8.13 -9.72 -1.10
N PRO A 188 -7.59 -10.85 -1.59
CA PRO A 188 -6.29 -10.85 -2.25
C PRO A 188 -6.26 -10.04 -3.57
N ASN A 189 -7.39 -9.86 -4.24
CA ASN A 189 -7.53 -8.95 -5.39
C ASN A 189 -7.37 -7.46 -5.04
N GLN A 190 -7.35 -7.11 -3.75
CA GLN A 190 -7.12 -5.74 -3.25
C GLN A 190 -5.74 -5.55 -2.62
N ARG A 191 -4.88 -6.57 -2.67
CA ARG A 191 -3.55 -6.57 -2.05
C ARG A 191 -2.47 -6.58 -3.12
N PHE A 192 -1.46 -5.75 -2.94
CA PHE A 192 -0.41 -5.54 -3.92
C PHE A 192 0.98 -5.59 -3.28
N ARG A 193 1.98 -6.09 -4.01
CA ARG A 193 3.41 -6.00 -3.67
C ARG A 193 4.09 -4.99 -4.56
N LEU A 194 5.07 -4.30 -4.01
CA LEU A 194 5.93 -3.38 -4.74
C LEU A 194 7.27 -4.06 -4.98
N ILE A 195 7.61 -4.24 -6.25
CA ILE A 195 8.86 -4.85 -6.68
C ILE A 195 9.71 -3.71 -7.26
N ALA A 196 10.75 -3.32 -6.54
CA ALA A 196 11.67 -2.29 -7.00
C ALA A 196 12.36 -2.75 -8.29
N VAL A 197 12.49 -1.85 -9.25
CA VAL A 197 13.23 -2.07 -10.49
C VAL A 197 14.25 -0.96 -10.68
N ASP A 198 15.36 -1.28 -11.35
CA ASP A 198 16.43 -0.31 -11.58
C ASP A 198 15.97 0.83 -12.49
N GLU A 199 16.55 2.02 -12.31
CA GLU A 199 16.19 3.22 -13.09
C GLU A 199 16.61 3.15 -14.57
N ASN A 200 17.43 2.16 -14.94
CA ASN A 200 18.01 2.00 -16.28
C ASN A 200 17.16 1.13 -17.23
N ILE A 201 15.84 1.06 -17.04
CA ILE A 201 14.90 0.25 -17.86
C ILE A 201 14.08 1.11 -18.83
#